data_AF-A0A9E5D985-F1
#
_entry.id   AF-A0A9E5D985-F1
#
_cell.length_a   1.000
_cell.length_b   1.000
_cell.length_c   1.000
_cell.angle_alpha   90.00
_cell.angle_beta   90.00
_cell.angle_gamma   90.00
#
_symmetry.space_group_name_H-M   'P 1'
#
loop_
_entity.id
_entity.type
_entity.pdbx_description
1 polymer ?
#
loop_
_entity_poly.entity_id
_entity_poly.type
_entity_poly.pdbx_seq_one_letter_code
_entity_poly.pdbx_strand_id
1 'polypeptide(L)'
;LAAAGLVPEDLLDPGNEGRARRILIPWMQTALGHFEAAEEYLLAVPRRSVRLRLACLWPLLLGLATLARLARGGKWLDPDTTTKVSRRWVYRMIALSLPVVFSNHLLRRWISSLRRQVEDAI
;
A
#
# COMPACT_ATOMS: atom_id res chain seq x y z
N LEU A 1 10.76 -16.51 -4.89
CA LEU A 1 11.43 -16.60 -6.21
C LEU A 1 11.60 -18.05 -6.64
N ALA A 2 12.29 -18.89 -5.86
CA ALA A 2 12.43 -20.33 -6.14
C ALA A 2 11.09 -21.05 -6.41
N ALA A 3 10.02 -20.71 -5.70
CA ALA A 3 8.68 -21.27 -5.94
C ALA A 3 8.08 -20.98 -7.34
N ALA A 4 8.57 -19.97 -8.07
CA ALA A 4 8.23 -19.75 -9.49
C ALA A 4 9.37 -20.10 -10.45
N GLY A 5 10.43 -20.75 -9.96
CA GLY A 5 11.63 -21.09 -10.72
C GLY A 5 12.39 -19.86 -11.26
N LEU A 6 12.34 -18.73 -10.54
CA LEU A 6 13.03 -17.50 -10.91
C LEU A 6 14.25 -17.29 -10.02
N VAL A 7 15.31 -16.74 -10.59
CA VAL A 7 16.44 -16.13 -9.88
C VAL A 7 16.30 -14.60 -9.89
N PRO A 8 17.01 -13.85 -9.03
CA PRO A 8 16.88 -12.39 -8.97
C PRO A 8 17.13 -11.67 -10.31
N GLU A 9 18.07 -12.18 -11.11
CA GLU A 9 18.44 -11.62 -12.41
C GLU A 9 17.28 -11.69 -13.41
N ASP A 10 16.42 -12.70 -13.29
CA ASP A 10 15.24 -12.87 -14.15
C ASP A 10 14.23 -11.72 -13.96
N LEU A 11 14.28 -11.00 -12.85
CA LEU A 11 13.41 -9.84 -12.58
C LEU A 11 13.80 -8.62 -13.42
N LEU A 12 14.96 -8.62 -14.07
CA LEU A 12 15.36 -7.55 -14.99
C LEU A 12 14.67 -7.69 -16.36
N ASP A 13 14.09 -8.85 -16.66
CA ASP A 13 13.36 -9.12 -17.90
C ASP A 13 11.85 -8.91 -17.70
N PRO A 14 11.23 -7.92 -18.37
CA PRO A 14 9.79 -7.70 -18.32
C PRO A 14 8.97 -8.93 -18.76
N GLY A 15 9.54 -9.83 -19.57
CA GLY A 15 8.91 -11.09 -19.98
C GLY A 15 8.59 -12.03 -18.81
N ASN A 16 9.30 -11.90 -17.68
CA ASN A 16 9.06 -12.72 -16.49
C ASN A 16 7.95 -12.17 -15.58
N GLU A 17 7.29 -11.06 -15.93
CA GLU A 17 6.34 -10.41 -15.04
C GLU A 17 5.18 -11.33 -14.62
N GLY A 18 4.63 -12.11 -15.56
CA GLY A 18 3.54 -13.05 -15.25
C GLY A 18 3.95 -14.12 -14.23
N ARG A 19 5.21 -14.58 -14.27
CA ARG A 19 5.75 -15.56 -13.30
C ARG A 19 6.06 -14.89 -11.97
N ALA A 20 6.67 -13.70 -11.99
CA ALA A 20 6.98 -12.92 -10.80
C ALA A 20 5.70 -12.50 -10.06
N ARG A 21 4.63 -12.16 -10.79
CA ARG A 21 3.32 -11.80 -10.22
C ARG A 21 2.76 -12.90 -9.33
N ARG A 22 2.92 -14.18 -9.67
CA ARG A 22 2.45 -15.31 -8.85
C ARG A 22 3.07 -15.33 -7.44
N ILE A 23 4.27 -14.80 -7.28
CA ILE A 23 4.94 -14.68 -5.97
C ILE A 23 4.64 -13.33 -5.32
N LEU A 24 4.50 -12.28 -6.13
CA LEU A 24 4.17 -10.95 -5.64
C LEU A 24 2.81 -10.94 -4.91
N ILE A 25 1.80 -11.64 -5.44
CA ILE A 25 0.45 -11.70 -4.85
C ILE A 25 0.48 -12.18 -3.38
N PRO A 26 1.08 -13.35 -3.04
CA PRO A 26 1.26 -13.75 -1.66
C PRO A 26 2.00 -12.73 -0.78
N TRP A 27 3.04 -12.08 -1.30
CA TRP A 27 3.75 -11.04 -0.55
C TRP A 27 2.91 -9.81 -0.29
N MET A 28 2.06 -9.42 -1.24
CA MET A 28 1.10 -8.34 -1.06
C MET A 28 0.06 -8.70 -0.01
N GLN A 29 -0.41 -9.95 0.03
CA GLN A 29 -1.31 -10.44 1.09
C GLN A 29 -0.64 -10.37 2.47
N THR A 30 0.63 -10.81 2.60
CA THR A 30 1.40 -10.65 3.84
C THR A 30 1.51 -9.18 4.24
N ALA A 31 1.81 -8.29 3.29
CA ALA A 31 1.88 -6.87 3.54
C ALA A 31 0.53 -6.30 4.01
N LEU A 32 -0.59 -6.72 3.43
CA LEU A 32 -1.93 -6.35 3.89
C LEU A 32 -2.18 -6.76 5.34
N GLY A 33 -1.76 -7.96 5.75
CA GLY A 33 -1.82 -8.38 7.16
C GLY A 33 -1.02 -7.46 8.09
N HIS A 34 0.15 -6.98 7.65
CA HIS A 34 0.89 -5.97 8.43
C HIS A 34 0.18 -4.60 8.47
N PHE A 35 -0.53 -4.21 7.42
CA PHE A 35 -1.33 -2.97 7.43
C PHE A 35 -2.52 -3.06 8.38
N GLU A 36 -3.08 -4.24 8.60
CA GLU A 36 -4.12 -4.47 9.62
C GLU A 36 -3.57 -4.24 11.03
N ALA A 37 -2.41 -4.84 11.34
CA ALA A 37 -1.72 -4.57 12.61
C ALA A 37 -1.33 -3.09 12.77
N ALA A 38 -0.92 -2.43 11.68
CA ALA A 38 -0.61 -1.00 11.69
C ALA A 38 -1.86 -0.12 11.94
N GLU A 39 -3.03 -0.52 11.42
CA GLU A 39 -4.31 0.13 11.71
C GLU A 39 -4.66 0.02 13.19
N GLU A 40 -4.51 -1.17 13.79
CA GLU A 40 -4.72 -1.37 15.23
C GLU A 40 -3.80 -0.48 16.06
N TYR A 41 -2.50 -0.45 15.73
CA TYR A 41 -1.52 0.41 16.39
C TYR A 41 -1.90 1.90 16.29
N LEU A 42 -2.27 2.38 15.09
CA LEU A 42 -2.70 3.76 14.90
C LEU A 42 -3.93 4.12 15.76
N LEU A 43 -4.88 3.20 15.87
CA LEU A 43 -6.12 3.43 16.61
C LEU A 43 -5.93 3.38 18.14
N ALA A 44 -4.91 2.66 18.61
CA ALA A 44 -4.49 2.66 20.01
C ALA A 44 -3.90 4.00 20.45
N VAL A 45 -3.31 4.78 19.53
CA VAL A 45 -2.79 6.12 19.83
C VAL A 45 -3.93 7.07 20.24
N PRO A 46 -3.84 7.76 21.39
CA PRO A 46 -4.90 8.67 21.84
C PRO A 46 -5.23 9.76 20.82
N ARG A 47 -6.52 10.08 20.66
CA ARG A 47 -7.01 11.06 19.65
C ARG A 47 -6.43 12.46 19.82
N ARG A 48 -6.03 12.82 21.04
CA ARG A 48 -5.38 14.10 21.37
C ARG A 48 -3.92 14.17 20.90
N SER A 49 -3.27 13.03 20.68
CA SER A 49 -1.90 12.94 20.15
C SER A 49 -1.86 13.07 18.62
N VAL A 50 -2.39 14.19 18.12
CA VAL A 50 -2.63 14.41 16.68
C VAL A 50 -1.38 14.23 15.83
N ARG A 51 -0.25 14.82 16.26
CA ARG A 51 1.02 14.73 15.52
C ARG A 51 1.50 13.29 15.36
N LEU A 52 1.41 12.50 16.43
CA LEU A 52 1.81 11.09 16.40
C LEU A 52 0.87 10.27 15.50
N ARG A 53 -0.45 10.50 15.60
CA ARG A 53 -1.42 9.84 14.73
C ARG A 53 -1.19 10.15 13.26
N LEU A 54 -0.93 11.41 12.91
CA LEU A 54 -0.61 11.80 11.54
C LEU A 54 0.71 11.17 11.06
N ALA A 55 1.74 11.15 11.92
CA ALA A 55 3.03 10.53 11.62
C ALA A 55 2.90 9.03 11.32
N CYS A 56 1.99 8.31 11.99
CA CYS A 56 1.70 6.91 11.70
C CYS A 56 0.74 6.73 10.51
N LEU A 57 -0.22 7.63 10.35
CA LEU A 57 -1.24 7.54 9.31
C LEU A 57 -0.69 7.75 7.90
N TRP A 58 0.17 8.75 7.70
CA TRP A 58 0.70 9.06 6.36
C TRP A 58 1.47 7.91 5.72
N PRO A 59 2.47 7.26 6.37
CA PRO A 59 3.16 6.12 5.78
C PRO A 59 2.22 4.94 5.55
N LEU A 60 1.23 4.72 6.43
CA LEU A 60 0.22 3.68 6.28
C LEU A 60 -0.59 3.89 4.98
N LEU A 61 -1.15 5.09 4.79
CA LEU A 61 -1.94 5.42 3.59
C LEU A 61 -1.10 5.39 2.31
N LEU A 62 0.14 5.90 2.37
CA LEU A 62 1.08 5.86 1.24
C LEU A 62 1.42 4.42 0.84
N GLY A 63 1.65 3.55 1.81
CA GLY A 63 1.93 2.13 1.60
C GLY A 63 0.77 1.43 0.88
N LEU A 64 -0.45 1.56 1.40
CA LEU A 64 -1.64 0.98 0.77
C LEU A 64 -1.89 1.54 -0.64
N ALA A 65 -1.70 2.85 -0.86
CA ALA A 65 -1.86 3.45 -2.18
C ALA A 65 -0.81 2.95 -3.18
N THR A 66 0.42 2.70 -2.71
CA THR A 66 1.49 2.12 -3.51
C THR A 66 1.16 0.69 -3.90
N LEU A 67 0.72 -0.13 -2.93
CA LEU A 67 0.27 -1.50 -3.19
C LEU A 67 -0.91 -1.55 -4.16
N ALA A 68 -1.91 -0.67 -4.02
CA ALA A 68 -3.04 -0.61 -4.94
C ALA A 68 -2.60 -0.28 -6.37
N ARG A 69 -1.62 0.62 -6.52
CA ARG A 69 -1.05 0.94 -7.82
C ARG A 69 -0.25 -0.23 -8.40
N LEU A 70 0.52 -0.91 -7.57
CA LEU A 70 1.30 -2.09 -7.95
C LEU A 70 0.40 -3.25 -8.39
N ALA A 71 -0.68 -3.55 -7.66
CA ALA A 71 -1.65 -4.59 -8.02
C ALA A 71 -2.28 -4.36 -9.41
N ARG A 72 -2.65 -3.11 -9.70
CA ARG A 72 -3.27 -2.73 -10.98
C ARG A 72 -2.28 -2.60 -12.14
N GLY A 73 -1.02 -2.26 -11.85
CA GLY A 73 0.01 -2.00 -12.85
C GLY A 73 0.71 -3.27 -13.31
N GLY A 74 0.33 -3.78 -14.47
CA GLY A 74 0.97 -4.94 -15.12
C GLY A 74 2.26 -4.62 -15.90
N LYS A 75 3.08 -3.69 -15.39
CA LYS A 75 4.37 -3.27 -15.96
C LYS A 75 5.35 -2.82 -14.88
N TRP A 76 5.53 -3.61 -13.83
CA TRP A 76 6.36 -3.19 -12.69
C TRP A 76 7.80 -3.69 -12.78
N LEU A 77 8.09 -4.64 -13.68
CA LEU A 77 9.46 -5.03 -14.05
C LEU A 77 10.02 -4.23 -15.22
N ASP A 78 9.17 -3.50 -15.93
CA ASP A 78 9.59 -2.65 -17.04
C ASP A 78 10.32 -1.40 -16.48
N PRO A 79 11.61 -1.20 -16.80
CA PRO A 79 12.41 -0.11 -16.26
C PRO A 79 11.91 1.28 -16.74
N ASP A 80 11.19 1.34 -17.87
CA ASP A 80 10.65 2.59 -18.41
C ASP A 80 9.32 2.99 -17.74
N THR A 81 8.73 2.09 -16.93
CA THR A 81 7.50 2.37 -16.20
C THR A 81 7.73 2.52 -14.70
N THR A 82 7.22 3.62 -14.15
CA THR A 82 7.34 3.90 -12.71
C THR A 82 6.02 3.69 -11.98
N THR A 83 6.02 2.72 -11.06
CA THR A 83 4.92 2.50 -10.11
C THR A 83 5.03 3.51 -8.97
N LYS A 84 4.56 4.74 -9.20
CA LYS A 84 4.63 5.83 -8.24
C LYS A 84 3.29 6.50 -7.97
N VAL A 85 3.01 6.76 -6.70
CA VAL A 85 1.88 7.59 -6.27
C VAL A 85 2.12 9.04 -6.66
N SER A 86 1.13 9.69 -7.28
CA SER A 86 1.29 11.07 -7.78
C SER A 86 1.40 12.07 -6.63
N ARG A 87 2.19 13.14 -6.82
CA ARG A 87 2.30 14.23 -5.82
C ARG A 87 0.94 14.84 -5.47
N ARG A 88 0.04 14.97 -6.46
CA ARG A 88 -1.33 15.45 -6.25
C ARG A 88 -2.10 14.55 -5.30
N TRP A 89 -1.97 13.23 -5.43
CA TRP A 89 -2.58 12.28 -4.50
C TRP A 89 -2.02 12.46 -3.08
N VAL A 90 -0.70 12.61 -2.94
CA VAL A 90 -0.04 12.82 -1.64
C VAL A 90 -0.55 14.09 -0.97
N TYR A 91 -0.57 15.23 -1.66
CA TYR A 91 -1.06 16.48 -1.07
C TYR A 91 -2.54 16.40 -0.71
N ARG A 92 -3.36 15.75 -1.53
CA ARG A 92 -4.78 15.51 -1.21
C ARG A 92 -4.93 14.64 0.04
N MET A 93 -4.13 13.59 0.15
CA MET A 93 -4.12 12.70 1.32
C MET A 93 -3.72 13.48 2.59
N ILE A 94 -2.69 14.33 2.53
CA ILE A 94 -2.28 15.17 3.67
C ILE A 94 -3.44 16.09 4.09
N ALA A 95 -4.03 16.83 3.14
CA ALA A 95 -5.12 17.76 3.43
C ALA A 95 -6.34 17.06 4.05
N LEU A 96 -6.76 15.91 3.50
CA LEU A 96 -7.89 15.14 4.01
C LEU A 96 -7.59 14.46 5.37
N SER A 97 -6.32 14.18 5.68
CA SER A 97 -5.93 13.54 6.94
C SER A 97 -6.15 14.42 8.17
N LEU A 98 -6.09 15.75 8.01
CA LEU A 98 -6.21 16.70 9.13
C LEU A 98 -7.54 16.60 9.88
N PRO A 99 -8.73 16.63 9.24
CA PRO A 99 -9.98 16.42 9.95
C PRO A 99 -10.21 14.95 10.31
N VAL A 100 -9.77 14.02 9.46
CA VAL A 100 -10.04 12.58 9.64
C VAL A 100 -9.32 11.99 10.85
N VAL A 101 -8.13 12.50 11.20
CA VAL A 101 -7.32 11.97 12.31
C VAL A 101 -8.04 12.01 13.66
N PHE A 102 -9.01 12.92 13.82
CA PHE A 102 -9.84 13.06 15.01
C PHE A 102 -10.94 12.01 15.13
N SER A 103 -11.15 11.15 14.11
CA SER A 103 -12.21 10.13 14.08
C SER A 103 -11.70 8.73 13.76
N ASN A 104 -11.75 7.84 14.76
CA ASN A 104 -11.42 6.42 14.56
C ASN A 104 -12.31 5.78 13.49
N HIS A 105 -13.59 6.14 13.43
CA HIS A 105 -14.49 5.56 12.43
C HIS A 105 -14.12 6.01 11.00
N LEU A 106 -13.80 7.29 10.81
CA LEU A 106 -13.37 7.79 9.49
C LEU A 106 -12.02 7.20 9.08
N LEU A 107 -11.09 7.04 10.02
CA LEU A 107 -9.80 6.39 9.76
C LEU A 107 -9.98 4.94 9.33
N ARG A 108 -10.75 4.15 10.08
CA ARG A 108 -11.10 2.77 9.72
C ARG A 108 -11.70 2.71 8.32
N ARG A 109 -12.72 3.52 8.05
CA ARG A 109 -13.37 3.54 6.73
C ARG A 109 -12.39 3.87 5.60
N TRP A 110 -11.51 4.85 5.79
CA TRP A 110 -10.54 5.24 4.77
C TRP A 110 -9.49 4.16 4.55
N ILE A 111 -8.91 3.61 5.61
CA ILE A 111 -7.92 2.52 5.55
C ILE A 111 -8.53 1.29 4.90
N SER A 112 -9.71 0.84 5.35
CA SER A 112 -10.40 -0.31 4.76
C SER A 112 -10.76 -0.07 3.29
N SER A 113 -11.08 1.17 2.88
CA SER A 113 -11.35 1.48 1.47
C SER A 113 -10.11 1.37 0.60
N LEU A 114 -8.93 1.73 1.11
CA LEU A 114 -7.67 1.55 0.38
C LEU A 114 -7.23 0.09 0.37
N ARG A 115 -7.40 -0.63 1.48
CA ARG A 115 -7.11 -2.07 1.57
C ARG A 115 -7.96 -2.88 0.58
N ARG A 116 -9.28 -2.65 0.54
CA ARG A 116 -10.16 -3.26 -0.48
C ARG A 116 -9.72 -2.97 -1.92
N GLN A 117 -9.27 -1.74 -2.19
CA GLN A 117 -8.74 -1.39 -3.51
C GLN A 117 -7.47 -2.16 -3.90
N VAL A 118 -6.69 -2.64 -2.92
CA VAL A 118 -5.59 -3.57 -3.17
C VAL A 118 -6.18 -4.94 -3.42
N GLU A 119 -6.98 -5.47 -2.49
CA GLU A 119 -7.61 -6.81 -2.54
C GLU A 119 -8.35 -7.07 -3.85
N ASP A 120 -9.17 -6.12 -4.30
CA ASP A 120 -9.94 -6.21 -5.56
C ASP A 120 -9.04 -6.26 -6.82
N ALA A 121 -7.77 -5.85 -6.69
CA ALA A 121 -6.82 -5.73 -7.79
C ALA A 121 -5.77 -6.86 -7.82
N ILE A 122 -5.71 -7.71 -6.78
CA ILE A 122 -4.74 -8.81 -6.69
C ILE A 122 -5.27 -10.07 -7.35
#